data_AF-A0AAU7Y9T6-F1
#
_entry.id   AF-A0AAU7Y9T6-F1
#
_cell.length_a   1.000
_cell.length_b   1.000
_cell.length_c   1.000
_cell.angle_alpha   90.00
_cell.angle_beta   90.00
_cell.angle_gamma   90.00
#
_symmetry.space_group_name_H-M   'P 1'
#
loop_
_entity.id
_entity.type
_entity.pdbx_description
1 polymer ?
#
loop_
_entity_poly.entity_id
_entity_poly.type
_entity_poly.pdbx_seq_one_letter_code
_entity_poly.pdbx_strand_id
1 'polypeptide(L)'
;MDALQEALPILIYQREGGSVTEVRMEEGETVWLTQRQMAELFDTSSDNVGLHLKNIYQTGELEELATAEEYSVVRREGQRDVTRRLKHYNLDAIISVGYRVNSRQGTRFRIWANGVLKELLLQGYSLNRRRLEAQQARIGQLQKTLTLFRDGLVDRASLTEARGLVSVIAGYARTFVLLNQFDGERLARDGFTEDIRYVIEPGEAAECIAALKADLMHRGEASELFGQPKDDSFEGLLGNIVQSFGGQFLYPSIEEQAANLLYMVIKNHPFTDGNKRIGAFLFIWFLRRNRHHLKTDGELKINDNALAAIALLVAQSDPRQKELMVHLVMNLIME
;
A
#
# COMPACT_ATOMS: atom_id res chain seq x y z
N MET A 1 23.45 -4.51 -16.68
CA MET A 1 23.21 -5.72 -17.48
C MET A 1 21.84 -6.25 -17.10
N ASP A 2 20.89 -5.88 -17.94
CA ASP A 2 19.53 -6.36 -18.16
C ASP A 2 19.08 -7.57 -17.33
N ALA A 3 18.23 -7.29 -16.34
CA ALA A 3 17.29 -8.27 -15.82
C ALA A 3 15.92 -7.96 -16.43
N LEU A 4 15.73 -8.53 -17.62
CA LEU A 4 14.47 -8.90 -18.27
C LEU A 4 13.20 -8.40 -17.56
N GLN A 5 12.71 -7.27 -18.05
CA GLN A 5 11.30 -6.93 -18.03
C GLN A 5 10.61 -7.96 -18.94
N GLU A 6 10.30 -9.15 -18.42
CA GLU A 6 9.41 -10.09 -19.11
C GLU A 6 8.04 -9.41 -19.20
N ALA A 7 7.80 -8.74 -20.33
CA ALA A 7 6.49 -8.26 -20.71
C ALA A 7 5.53 -9.45 -20.63
N LEU A 8 4.48 -9.31 -19.81
CA LEU A 8 3.44 -10.32 -19.71
C LEU A 8 2.91 -10.61 -21.13
N PRO A 9 2.85 -11.87 -21.57
CA PRO A 9 2.35 -12.19 -22.90
C PRO A 9 0.92 -11.67 -23.04
N ILE A 10 0.67 -10.88 -24.09
CA ILE A 10 -0.67 -10.38 -24.41
C ILE A 10 -1.57 -11.59 -24.70
N LEU A 11 -2.44 -11.93 -23.75
CA LEU A 11 -3.38 -13.05 -23.85
C LEU A 11 -4.65 -12.59 -24.56
N ILE A 12 -4.75 -12.92 -25.86
CA ILE A 12 -5.92 -12.59 -26.69
C ILE A 12 -6.96 -13.71 -26.59
N TYR A 13 -8.19 -13.37 -26.17
CA TYR A 13 -9.31 -14.30 -26.21
C TYR A 13 -9.68 -14.65 -27.66
N GLN A 14 -9.56 -15.93 -28.04
CA GLN A 14 -9.83 -16.39 -29.41
C GLN A 14 -11.07 -17.30 -29.43
N ARG A 15 -12.04 -16.95 -30.29
CA ARG A 15 -13.22 -17.79 -30.55
C ARG A 15 -12.80 -19.04 -31.33
N GLU A 16 -13.33 -20.21 -30.95
CA GLU A 16 -13.30 -21.41 -31.80
C GLU A 16 -14.05 -21.11 -33.11
N GLY A 17 -13.31 -20.75 -34.18
CA GLY A 17 -13.87 -20.36 -35.48
C GLY A 17 -13.17 -19.21 -36.21
N GLY A 18 -12.12 -18.61 -35.65
CA GLY A 18 -11.14 -17.84 -36.43
C GLY A 18 -11.52 -16.41 -36.87
N SER A 19 -12.64 -15.85 -36.41
CA SER A 19 -12.91 -14.41 -36.62
C SER A 19 -12.15 -13.61 -35.57
N VAL A 20 -10.95 -13.15 -35.94
CA VAL A 20 -10.23 -12.12 -35.18
C VAL A 20 -10.94 -10.80 -35.46
N THR A 21 -11.72 -10.31 -34.51
CA THR A 21 -12.18 -8.92 -34.54
C THR A 21 -10.94 -8.03 -34.53
N GLU A 22 -10.75 -7.15 -35.52
CA GLU A 22 -9.60 -6.22 -35.57
C GLU A 22 -9.46 -5.49 -34.23
N VAL A 23 -8.46 -5.89 -33.45
CA VAL A 23 -8.09 -5.27 -32.19
C VAL A 23 -7.02 -4.23 -32.51
N ARG A 24 -7.38 -2.95 -32.38
CA ARG A 24 -6.39 -1.88 -32.40
C ARG A 24 -5.73 -1.83 -31.03
N MET A 25 -4.41 -2.06 -30.99
CA MET A 25 -3.58 -1.77 -29.83
C MET A 25 -2.81 -0.49 -30.15
N GLU A 26 -3.01 0.58 -29.39
CA GLU A 26 -2.20 1.81 -29.48
C GLU A 26 -1.66 2.17 -28.09
N GLU A 27 -0.37 2.56 -28.06
CA GLU A 27 0.40 3.23 -27.00
C GLU A 27 0.12 2.94 -25.51
N GLY A 28 -0.29 1.72 -25.19
CA GLY A 28 -0.31 1.22 -23.81
C GLY A 28 -1.20 0.00 -23.66
N GLU A 29 -0.62 -1.20 -23.81
CA GLU A 29 -1.03 -2.54 -23.35
C GLU A 29 -2.53 -2.96 -23.27
N THR A 30 -3.48 -2.19 -23.77
CA THR A 30 -4.92 -2.39 -23.53
C THR A 30 -5.72 -2.46 -24.84
N VAL A 31 -6.80 -3.23 -24.79
CA VAL A 31 -7.67 -3.54 -25.93
C VAL A 31 -8.84 -2.56 -25.94
N TRP A 32 -9.12 -1.98 -27.10
CA TRP A 32 -10.26 -1.07 -27.31
C TRP A 32 -11.24 -1.64 -28.32
N LEU A 33 -12.53 -1.72 -27.96
CA LEU A 33 -13.60 -2.25 -28.82
C LEU A 33 -14.78 -1.29 -28.91
N THR A 34 -15.40 -1.20 -30.09
CA THR A 34 -16.70 -0.54 -30.27
C THR A 34 -17.84 -1.41 -29.71
N GLN A 35 -19.01 -0.80 -29.47
CA GLN A 35 -20.21 -1.55 -29.05
C GLN A 35 -20.57 -2.69 -30.01
N ARG A 36 -20.36 -2.48 -31.32
CA ARG A 36 -20.62 -3.51 -32.33
C ARG A 36 -19.63 -4.68 -32.23
N GLN A 37 -18.36 -4.37 -32.01
CA GLN A 37 -17.33 -5.40 -31.82
C GLN A 37 -17.55 -6.19 -30.52
N MET A 38 -17.98 -5.53 -29.44
CA MET A 38 -18.39 -6.22 -28.21
C MET A 38 -19.64 -7.09 -28.41
N ALA A 39 -20.60 -6.63 -29.20
CA ALA A 39 -21.80 -7.40 -29.55
C ALA A 39 -21.44 -8.67 -30.33
N GLU A 40 -20.51 -8.57 -31.29
CA GLU A 40 -19.95 -9.71 -32.03
C GLU A 40 -19.15 -10.65 -31.11
N LEU A 41 -18.34 -10.11 -30.19
CA LEU A 41 -17.53 -10.86 -29.24
C LEU A 41 -18.38 -11.70 -28.28
N PHE A 42 -19.43 -11.09 -27.73
CA PHE A 42 -20.30 -11.72 -26.73
C PHE A 42 -21.56 -12.34 -27.32
N ASP A 43 -21.70 -12.40 -28.66
CA ASP A 43 -22.86 -12.99 -29.34
C ASP A 43 -24.19 -12.43 -28.80
N THR A 44 -24.29 -11.10 -28.82
CA THR A 44 -25.45 -10.33 -28.32
C THR A 44 -25.74 -9.14 -29.25
N SER A 45 -26.81 -8.38 -28.98
CA SER A 45 -27.11 -7.17 -29.77
C SER A 45 -26.29 -5.97 -29.29
N SER A 46 -25.97 -5.04 -30.20
CA SER A 46 -25.34 -3.76 -29.86
C SER A 46 -26.16 -2.96 -28.84
N ASP A 47 -27.49 -3.04 -28.94
CA ASP A 47 -28.39 -2.34 -28.03
C ASP A 47 -28.30 -2.89 -26.61
N ASN A 48 -28.12 -4.21 -26.46
CA ASN A 48 -27.93 -4.84 -25.16
C ASN A 48 -26.58 -4.45 -24.54
N VAL A 49 -25.51 -4.37 -25.35
CA VAL A 49 -24.22 -3.83 -24.90
C VAL A 49 -24.36 -2.37 -24.44
N GLY A 50 -25.06 -1.54 -25.21
CA GLY A 50 -25.33 -0.14 -24.86
C GLY A 50 -26.11 0.00 -23.56
N LEU A 51 -27.11 -0.86 -23.33
CA LEU A 51 -27.86 -0.91 -22.07
C LEU A 51 -26.95 -1.26 -20.88
N HIS A 52 -26.09 -2.27 -21.01
CA HIS A 52 -25.16 -2.65 -19.95
C HIS A 52 -24.17 -1.53 -19.63
N LEU A 53 -23.58 -0.89 -20.64
CA LEU A 53 -22.67 0.26 -20.46
C LEU A 53 -23.36 1.41 -19.72
N LYS A 54 -24.58 1.76 -20.12
CA LYS A 54 -25.37 2.78 -19.42
C LYS A 54 -25.56 2.43 -17.94
N ASN A 55 -25.92 1.19 -17.64
CA ASN A 55 -26.12 0.75 -16.27
C ASN A 55 -24.81 0.74 -15.47
N ILE A 56 -23.67 0.36 -16.07
CA ILE A 56 -22.34 0.38 -15.44
C ILE A 56 -21.99 1.80 -14.96
N TYR A 57 -22.18 2.80 -15.83
CA TYR A 57 -21.91 4.20 -15.51
C TYR A 57 -22.91 4.77 -14.51
N GLN A 58 -24.19 4.40 -14.60
CA GLN A 58 -25.21 4.83 -13.63
C GLN A 58 -24.95 4.29 -12.22
N THR A 59 -24.40 3.07 -12.10
CA THR A 59 -24.05 2.49 -10.80
C THR A 59 -22.72 3.02 -10.25
N GLY A 60 -21.98 3.82 -11.02
CA GLY A 60 -20.64 4.28 -10.66
C GLY A 60 -19.59 3.16 -10.62
N GLU A 61 -19.84 2.04 -11.32
CA GLU A 61 -18.86 0.94 -11.39
C GLU A 61 -17.63 1.34 -12.19
N LEU A 62 -17.84 2.13 -13.25
CA LEU A 62 -16.78 2.74 -14.06
C LEU A 62 -17.14 4.20 -14.35
N GLU A 63 -16.12 5.00 -14.69
CA GLU A 63 -16.30 6.37 -15.18
C GLU A 63 -16.25 6.41 -16.71
N GLU A 64 -17.26 7.01 -17.36
CA GLU A 64 -17.34 7.05 -18.84
C GLU A 64 -16.13 7.78 -19.45
N LEU A 65 -15.66 8.87 -18.83
CA LEU A 65 -14.50 9.65 -19.31
C LEU A 65 -13.18 8.89 -19.27
N ALA A 66 -13.05 7.88 -18.39
CA ALA A 66 -11.84 7.07 -18.24
C ALA A 66 -11.88 5.78 -19.08
N THR A 67 -13.06 5.37 -19.55
CA THR A 67 -13.29 4.05 -20.16
C THR A 67 -13.86 4.10 -21.57
N ALA A 68 -14.23 5.29 -22.06
CA ALA A 68 -14.73 5.50 -23.41
C ALA A 68 -14.05 6.68 -24.10
N GLU A 69 -13.62 6.47 -25.34
CA GLU A 69 -12.99 7.50 -26.18
C GLU A 69 -13.60 7.53 -27.59
N GLU A 70 -13.69 8.73 -28.17
CA GLU A 70 -14.17 8.91 -29.54
C GLU A 70 -13.03 8.85 -30.55
N TYR A 71 -12.99 7.79 -31.35
CA TYR A 71 -12.02 7.65 -32.42
C TYR A 71 -12.65 7.96 -33.78
N SER A 72 -11.90 8.64 -34.64
CA SER A 72 -12.29 8.84 -36.04
C SER A 72 -11.95 7.59 -36.85
N VAL A 73 -12.98 6.93 -37.38
CA VAL A 73 -12.85 5.77 -38.25
C VAL A 73 -13.22 6.17 -39.68
N VAL A 74 -12.31 5.97 -40.62
CA VAL A 74 -12.56 6.17 -42.05
C VAL A 74 -13.11 4.87 -42.62
N ARG A 75 -14.31 4.91 -43.19
CA ARG A 75 -14.92 3.78 -43.89
C ARG A 75 -15.15 4.18 -45.35
N ARG A 76 -14.86 3.26 -46.27
CA ARG A 76 -15.12 3.44 -47.69
C ARG A 76 -16.54 2.96 -48.00
N GLU A 77 -17.44 3.88 -48.32
CA GLU A 77 -18.81 3.58 -48.75
C GLU A 77 -18.97 3.91 -50.23
N GLY A 78 -19.02 2.87 -51.07
CA GLY A 78 -18.97 3.02 -52.52
C GLY A 78 -17.62 3.56 -52.99
N GLN A 79 -17.60 4.69 -53.71
CA GLN A 79 -16.37 5.36 -54.18
C GLN A 79 -15.87 6.48 -53.25
N ARG A 80 -16.51 6.73 -52.09
CA ARG A 80 -16.12 7.83 -51.19
C ARG A 80 -15.65 7.31 -49.84
N ASP A 81 -14.63 7.96 -49.31
CA ASP A 81 -14.19 7.77 -47.93
C ASP A 81 -15.00 8.69 -47.02
N VAL A 82 -15.68 8.08 -46.04
CA VAL A 82 -16.52 8.77 -45.06
C VAL A 82 -15.89 8.58 -43.68
N THR A 83 -15.49 9.68 -43.06
CA THR A 83 -14.96 9.69 -41.69
C THR A 83 -16.11 9.82 -40.70
N ARG A 84 -16.22 8.86 -39.78
CA ARG A 84 -17.22 8.85 -38.70
C ARG A 84 -16.52 8.74 -37.34
N ARG A 85 -17.01 9.48 -36.35
CA ARG A 85 -16.55 9.33 -34.96
C ARG A 85 -17.31 8.18 -34.31
N LEU A 86 -16.60 7.19 -33.78
CA LEU A 86 -17.17 6.04 -33.08
C LEU A 86 -16.59 5.97 -31.66
N LYS A 87 -17.46 5.75 -30.68
CA LYS A 87 -17.06 5.45 -29.31
C LYS A 87 -16.42 4.06 -29.24
N HIS A 88 -15.21 4.00 -28.70
CA HIS A 88 -14.50 2.78 -28.34
C HIS A 88 -14.40 2.70 -26.82
N TYR A 89 -14.36 1.47 -26.32
CA TYR A 89 -14.38 1.16 -24.90
C TYR A 89 -13.17 0.32 -24.56
N ASN A 90 -12.51 0.66 -23.45
CA ASN A 90 -11.29 -0.01 -22.99
C ASN A 90 -11.57 -1.42 -22.40
N LEU A 91 -10.51 -2.11 -22.00
CA LEU A 91 -10.59 -3.47 -21.44
C LEU A 91 -11.52 -3.58 -20.23
N ASP A 92 -11.55 -2.59 -19.34
CA ASP A 92 -12.40 -2.61 -18.14
C ASP A 92 -13.88 -2.62 -18.51
N ALA A 93 -14.27 -1.75 -19.44
CA ALA A 93 -15.64 -1.73 -19.95
C ALA A 93 -16.00 -3.04 -20.68
N ILE A 94 -15.08 -3.62 -21.44
CA ILE A 94 -15.27 -4.91 -22.12
C ILE A 94 -15.49 -6.03 -21.10
N ILE A 95 -14.69 -6.07 -20.02
CA ILE A 95 -14.81 -7.06 -18.95
C ILE A 95 -16.16 -6.89 -18.24
N SER A 96 -16.51 -5.68 -17.79
CA SER A 96 -17.77 -5.41 -17.10
C SER A 96 -19.00 -5.78 -17.92
N VAL A 97 -18.99 -5.50 -19.23
CA VAL A 97 -20.05 -5.95 -20.14
C VAL A 97 -20.05 -7.49 -20.25
N GLY A 98 -18.89 -8.12 -20.44
CA GLY A 98 -18.77 -9.57 -20.55
C GLY A 98 -19.31 -10.33 -19.33
N TYR A 99 -19.17 -9.77 -18.13
CA TYR A 99 -19.77 -10.34 -16.91
C TYR A 99 -21.30 -10.20 -16.85
N ARG A 100 -21.87 -9.17 -17.48
CA ARG A 100 -23.30 -8.85 -17.44
C ARG A 100 -24.10 -9.46 -18.60
N VAL A 101 -23.45 -9.84 -19.70
CA VAL A 101 -24.12 -10.46 -20.85
C VAL A 101 -24.49 -11.92 -20.57
N ASN A 102 -25.75 -12.25 -20.79
CA ASN A 102 -26.29 -13.61 -20.70
C ASN A 102 -26.23 -14.32 -22.06
N SER A 103 -25.04 -14.77 -22.46
CA SER A 103 -24.85 -15.57 -23.67
C SER A 103 -23.87 -16.72 -23.44
N ARG A 104 -23.87 -17.72 -24.33
CA ARG A 104 -22.89 -18.82 -24.28
C ARG A 104 -21.45 -18.31 -24.42
N GLN A 105 -21.23 -17.28 -25.24
CA GLN A 105 -19.91 -16.67 -25.39
C GLN A 105 -19.53 -15.84 -24.16
N GLY A 106 -20.45 -15.10 -23.56
CA GLY A 106 -20.22 -14.41 -22.28
C GLY A 106 -19.84 -15.40 -21.16
N THR A 107 -20.47 -16.57 -21.11
CA THR A 107 -20.09 -17.62 -20.16
C THR A 107 -18.69 -18.19 -20.43
N ARG A 108 -18.33 -18.43 -21.70
CA ARG A 108 -16.98 -18.86 -22.08
C ARG A 108 -15.93 -17.81 -21.73
N PHE A 109 -16.21 -16.54 -21.99
CA PHE A 109 -15.37 -15.42 -21.63
C PHE A 109 -15.13 -15.35 -20.11
N ARG A 110 -16.20 -15.45 -19.30
CA ARG A 110 -16.07 -15.50 -17.82
C ARG A 110 -15.23 -16.68 -17.33
N ILE A 111 -15.40 -17.87 -17.92
CA ILE A 111 -14.59 -19.05 -17.58
C ILE A 111 -13.11 -18.80 -17.89
N TRP A 112 -12.82 -18.26 -19.07
CA TRP A 112 -11.47 -17.92 -19.49
C TRP A 112 -10.84 -16.83 -18.59
N ALA A 113 -11.55 -15.73 -18.35
CA ALA A 113 -11.07 -14.62 -17.51
C ALA A 113 -10.78 -15.09 -16.07
N ASN A 114 -11.67 -15.89 -15.48
CA ASN A 114 -11.43 -16.48 -14.17
C ASN A 114 -10.25 -17.48 -14.16
N GLY A 115 -10.01 -18.18 -15.28
CA GLY A 115 -8.86 -19.06 -15.44
C GLY A 115 -7.55 -18.27 -15.44
N VAL A 116 -7.47 -17.22 -16.23
CA VAL A 116 -6.31 -16.30 -16.29
C VAL A 116 -6.06 -15.65 -14.94
N LEU A 117 -7.10 -15.15 -14.26
CA LEU A 117 -6.98 -14.58 -12.91
C LEU A 117 -6.44 -15.60 -11.91
N LYS A 118 -6.98 -16.83 -11.90
CA LYS A 118 -6.48 -17.90 -11.02
C LYS A 118 -5.03 -18.25 -11.32
N GLU A 119 -4.66 -18.33 -12.59
CA GLU A 119 -3.30 -18.61 -13.01
C GLU A 119 -2.34 -17.50 -12.59
N LEU A 120 -2.70 -16.24 -12.81
CA LEU A 120 -1.90 -15.08 -12.37
C LEU A 120 -1.76 -15.02 -10.85
N LEU A 121 -2.81 -15.34 -10.10
CA LEU A 121 -2.75 -15.42 -8.63
C LEU A 121 -1.86 -16.56 -8.16
N LEU A 122 -1.94 -17.75 -8.78
CA LEU A 122 -1.10 -18.90 -8.43
C LEU A 122 0.36 -18.69 -8.84
N GLN A 123 0.62 -18.16 -10.03
CA GLN A 123 1.94 -17.81 -10.51
C GLN A 123 2.55 -16.70 -9.64
N GLY A 124 1.79 -15.63 -9.37
CA GLY A 124 2.18 -14.55 -8.45
C GLY A 124 2.51 -15.07 -7.05
N TYR A 125 1.67 -15.95 -6.49
CA TYR A 125 1.93 -16.59 -5.21
C TYR A 125 3.19 -17.46 -5.24
N SER A 126 3.37 -18.28 -6.28
CA SER A 126 4.55 -19.17 -6.40
C SER A 126 5.85 -18.40 -6.62
N LEU A 127 5.82 -17.31 -7.40
CA LEU A 127 6.96 -16.43 -7.65
C LEU A 127 7.33 -15.66 -6.39
N ASN A 128 6.33 -15.12 -5.68
CA ASN A 128 6.54 -14.44 -4.40
C ASN A 128 7.09 -15.40 -3.34
N ARG A 129 6.60 -16.64 -3.27
CA ARG A 129 7.15 -17.67 -2.37
C ARG A 129 8.61 -18.00 -2.68
N ARG A 130 8.96 -18.23 -3.95
CA ARG A 130 10.35 -18.47 -4.35
C ARG A 130 11.26 -17.28 -4.06
N ARG A 131 10.78 -16.05 -4.29
CA ARG A 131 11.51 -14.82 -3.94
C ARG A 131 11.73 -14.71 -2.43
N LEU A 132 10.71 -15.02 -1.62
CA LEU A 132 10.80 -15.01 -0.16
C LEU A 132 11.79 -16.06 0.35
N GLU A 133 11.71 -17.30 -0.13
CA GLU A 133 12.63 -18.38 0.23
C GLU A 133 14.08 -18.04 -0.15
N ALA A 134 14.31 -17.49 -1.35
CA ALA A 134 15.64 -17.04 -1.78
C ALA A 134 16.17 -15.87 -0.93
N GLN A 135 15.31 -14.98 -0.46
CA GLN A 135 15.68 -13.88 0.42
C GLN A 135 15.99 -14.36 1.84
N GLN A 136 15.17 -15.24 2.42
CA GLN A 136 15.45 -15.87 3.71
C GLN A 136 16.77 -16.63 3.70
N ALA A 137 17.07 -17.33 2.60
CA ALA A 137 18.36 -17.98 2.41
C ALA A 137 19.54 -16.98 2.39
N ARG A 138 19.39 -15.82 1.73
CA ARG A 138 20.41 -14.76 1.72
C ARG A 138 20.61 -14.13 3.10
N ILE A 139 19.52 -13.86 3.83
CA ILE A 139 19.60 -13.34 5.21
C ILE A 139 20.27 -14.36 6.12
N GLY A 140 19.89 -15.64 6.02
CA GLY A 140 20.53 -16.72 6.78
C GLY A 140 22.01 -16.90 6.43
N GLN A 141 22.40 -16.71 5.16
CA GLN A 141 23.80 -16.68 4.73
C GLN A 141 24.53 -15.49 5.32
N LEU A 142 23.96 -14.28 5.27
CA LEU A 142 24.55 -13.09 5.88
C LEU A 142 24.73 -13.26 7.39
N GLN A 143 23.71 -13.78 8.09
CA GLN A 143 23.79 -14.09 9.51
C GLN A 143 24.87 -15.12 9.81
N LYS A 144 24.95 -16.22 9.05
CA LYS A 144 26.03 -17.22 9.20
C LYS A 144 27.40 -16.61 8.93
N THR A 145 27.54 -15.79 7.89
CA THR A 145 28.78 -15.09 7.57
C THR A 145 29.18 -14.14 8.69
N LEU A 146 28.24 -13.36 9.24
CA LEU A 146 28.47 -12.48 10.40
C LEU A 146 28.89 -13.27 11.64
N THR A 147 28.24 -14.41 11.92
CA THR A 147 28.62 -15.30 13.03
C THR A 147 30.00 -15.91 12.82
N LEU A 148 30.34 -16.35 11.60
CA LEU A 148 31.68 -16.86 11.26
C LEU A 148 32.74 -15.77 11.34
N PHE A 149 32.42 -14.53 10.94
CA PHE A 149 33.30 -13.38 11.13
C PHE A 149 33.51 -13.09 12.62
N ARG A 150 32.45 -13.12 13.42
CA ARG A 150 32.52 -12.95 14.87
C ARG A 150 33.39 -14.04 15.51
N ASP A 151 33.11 -15.30 15.21
CA ASP A 151 33.74 -16.44 15.87
C ASP A 151 35.18 -16.66 15.36
N GLY A 152 35.45 -16.42 14.08
CA GLY A 152 36.78 -16.56 13.46
C GLY A 152 37.75 -15.40 13.73
N LEU A 153 37.26 -14.18 13.96
CA LEU A 153 38.11 -13.03 14.32
C LEU A 153 38.36 -12.93 15.82
N VAL A 154 37.48 -13.47 16.67
CA VAL A 154 37.72 -13.56 18.12
C VAL A 154 38.94 -14.45 18.41
N ASP A 155 39.17 -15.50 17.62
CA ASP A 155 40.28 -16.45 17.79
C ASP A 155 41.60 -16.03 17.11
N ARG A 156 41.57 -15.10 16.14
CA ARG A 156 42.78 -14.65 15.40
C ARG A 156 43.15 -13.17 15.54
N ALA A 157 42.37 -12.36 16.26
CA ALA A 157 42.72 -10.96 16.50
C ALA A 157 43.50 -10.81 17.83
N SER A 158 44.83 -10.80 17.72
CA SER A 158 45.75 -10.25 18.73
C SER A 158 45.81 -8.72 18.71
N LEU A 159 44.82 -8.03 18.12
CA LEU A 159 44.72 -6.58 18.10
C LEU A 159 43.36 -6.17 18.63
N THR A 160 43.34 -5.62 19.84
CA THR A 160 42.18 -5.10 20.57
C THR A 160 41.33 -4.15 19.69
N GLU A 161 41.95 -3.42 18.76
CA GLU A 161 41.29 -2.53 17.80
C GLU A 161 40.39 -3.26 16.79
N ALA A 162 40.81 -4.43 16.28
CA ALA A 162 39.99 -5.21 15.35
C ALA A 162 38.73 -5.77 16.04
N ARG A 163 38.85 -6.18 17.31
CA ARG A 163 37.69 -6.59 18.13
C ARG A 163 36.74 -5.42 18.39
N GLY A 164 37.27 -4.21 18.65
CA GLY A 164 36.48 -3.00 18.81
C GLY A 164 35.72 -2.60 17.55
N LEU A 165 36.32 -2.71 16.37
CA LEU A 165 35.62 -2.44 15.11
C LEU A 165 34.51 -3.46 14.84
N VAL A 166 34.77 -4.76 15.07
CA VAL A 166 33.79 -5.82 14.88
C VAL A 166 32.60 -5.67 15.83
N SER A 167 32.82 -5.27 17.10
CA SER A 167 31.73 -5.04 18.04
C SER A 167 30.87 -3.84 17.63
N VAL A 168 31.46 -2.78 17.08
CA VAL A 168 30.73 -1.64 16.52
C VAL A 168 29.87 -2.10 15.34
N ILE A 169 30.44 -2.80 14.36
CA ILE A 169 29.69 -3.28 13.18
C ILE A 169 28.55 -4.21 13.59
N ALA A 170 28.81 -5.13 14.52
CA ALA A 170 27.78 -6.03 15.06
C ALA A 170 26.66 -5.24 15.77
N GLY A 171 27.01 -4.19 16.53
CA GLY A 171 26.05 -3.33 17.21
C GLY A 171 25.12 -2.55 16.25
N TYR A 172 25.59 -2.22 15.05
CA TYR A 172 24.81 -1.50 14.04
C TYR A 172 24.24 -2.40 12.92
N ALA A 173 24.43 -3.73 12.99
CA ALA A 173 23.99 -4.65 11.95
C ALA A 173 22.49 -4.53 11.66
N ARG A 174 21.65 -4.37 12.70
CA ARG A 174 20.20 -4.17 12.54
C ARG A 174 19.90 -2.87 11.77
N THR A 175 20.60 -1.79 12.09
CA THR A 175 20.46 -0.50 11.39
C THR A 175 20.73 -0.64 9.90
N PHE A 176 21.80 -1.35 9.52
CA PHE A 176 22.11 -1.56 8.10
C PHE A 176 21.07 -2.43 7.38
N VAL A 177 20.53 -3.44 8.06
CA VAL A 177 19.43 -4.24 7.51
C VAL A 177 18.19 -3.38 7.27
N LEU A 178 17.81 -2.56 8.26
CA LEU A 178 16.65 -1.68 8.16
C LEU A 178 16.82 -0.64 7.05
N LEU A 179 17.98 0.01 6.93
CA LEU A 179 18.28 0.97 5.86
C LEU A 179 18.20 0.31 4.47
N ASN A 180 18.81 -0.85 4.30
CA ASN A 180 18.75 -1.58 3.03
C ASN A 180 17.33 -2.10 2.69
N GLN A 181 16.52 -2.41 3.71
CA GLN A 181 15.10 -2.74 3.51
C GLN A 181 14.30 -1.50 3.12
N PHE A 182 14.57 -0.35 3.74
CA PHE A 182 13.94 0.93 3.42
C PHE A 182 14.24 1.34 1.97
N ASP A 183 15.51 1.36 1.56
CA ASP A 183 15.92 1.72 0.19
C ASP A 183 15.31 0.81 -0.89
N GLY A 184 15.06 -0.45 -0.52
CA GLY A 184 14.44 -1.43 -1.40
C GLY A 184 12.92 -1.52 -1.27
N GLU A 185 12.26 -0.70 -0.44
CA GLU A 185 10.83 -0.79 -0.09
C GLU A 185 10.38 -2.20 0.38
N ARG A 186 11.26 -2.91 1.08
CA ARG A 186 11.11 -4.30 1.58
C ARG A 186 11.11 -4.38 3.10
N LEU A 187 10.56 -3.36 3.76
CA LEU A 187 10.33 -3.39 5.20
C LEU A 187 9.40 -4.56 5.56
N ALA A 188 9.57 -5.12 6.75
CA ALA A 188 8.75 -6.25 7.19
C ALA A 188 7.27 -5.83 7.26
N ARG A 189 6.39 -6.77 6.90
CA ARG A 189 4.93 -6.60 6.87
C ARG A 189 4.21 -7.58 7.80
N ASP A 190 4.96 -8.40 8.51
CA ASP A 190 4.51 -9.44 9.42
C ASP A 190 5.31 -9.41 10.73
N GLY A 191 4.92 -10.23 11.71
CA GLY A 191 5.58 -10.30 13.01
C GLY A 191 5.21 -9.16 13.98
N PHE A 192 4.12 -8.44 13.70
CA PHE A 192 3.58 -7.40 14.57
C PHE A 192 2.67 -7.97 15.67
N THR A 193 2.42 -7.19 16.71
CA THR A 193 1.71 -7.63 17.90
C THR A 193 0.21 -7.39 17.77
N GLU A 194 -0.55 -8.46 17.53
CA GLU A 194 -2.02 -8.43 17.40
C GLU A 194 -2.77 -8.40 18.74
N ASP A 195 -2.08 -8.63 19.88
CA ASP A 195 -2.64 -8.53 21.24
C ASP A 195 -2.83 -7.06 21.66
N ILE A 196 -3.82 -6.38 21.06
CA ILE A 196 -4.16 -4.99 21.40
C ILE A 196 -4.83 -4.95 22.78
N ARG A 197 -4.14 -4.37 23.76
CA ARG A 197 -4.59 -4.31 25.18
C ARG A 197 -5.37 -3.05 25.52
N TYR A 198 -5.15 -2.01 24.74
CA TYR A 198 -5.76 -0.71 24.93
C TYR A 198 -6.14 -0.12 23.57
N VAL A 199 -7.40 0.28 23.47
CA VAL A 199 -7.97 0.98 22.32
C VAL A 199 -8.06 2.46 22.70
N ILE A 200 -7.56 3.33 21.82
CA ILE A 200 -7.57 4.78 22.08
C ILE A 200 -8.98 5.35 22.01
N GLU A 201 -9.38 6.05 23.07
CA GLU A 201 -10.69 6.72 23.14
C GLU A 201 -10.55 8.25 22.97
N PRO A 202 -11.44 8.91 22.19
CA PRO A 202 -11.35 10.36 21.96
C PRO A 202 -11.37 11.21 23.23
N GLY A 203 -12.21 10.84 24.21
CA GLY A 203 -12.31 11.56 25.49
C GLY A 203 -11.01 11.50 26.29
N GLU A 204 -10.48 10.28 26.51
CA GLU A 204 -9.23 10.09 27.25
C GLU A 204 -8.05 10.77 26.53
N ALA A 205 -7.99 10.69 25.20
CA ALA A 205 -6.97 11.37 24.41
C ALA A 205 -7.06 12.90 24.56
N ALA A 206 -8.26 13.47 24.51
CA ALA A 206 -8.46 14.91 24.69
C ALA A 206 -8.05 15.39 26.09
N GLU A 207 -8.38 14.63 27.15
CA GLU A 207 -7.95 14.92 28.52
C GLU A 207 -6.41 14.91 28.64
N CYS A 208 -5.76 13.91 28.05
CA CYS A 208 -4.31 13.81 28.04
C CYS A 208 -3.65 14.98 27.29
N ILE A 209 -4.24 15.43 26.17
CA ILE A 209 -3.76 16.60 25.42
C ILE A 209 -3.95 17.88 26.22
N ALA A 210 -5.06 18.03 26.94
CA ALA A 210 -5.31 19.17 27.80
C ALA A 210 -4.29 19.23 28.97
N ALA A 211 -3.96 18.08 29.57
CA ALA A 211 -2.92 17.99 30.57
C ALA A 211 -1.53 18.36 30.02
N LEU A 212 -1.19 17.88 28.82
CA LEU A 212 0.04 18.27 28.11
C LEU A 212 0.08 19.78 27.83
N LYS A 213 -1.03 20.36 27.34
CA LYS A 213 -1.15 21.80 27.11
C LYS A 213 -0.87 22.59 28.39
N ALA A 214 -1.49 22.20 29.50
CA ALA A 214 -1.33 22.89 30.78
C ALA A 214 0.13 22.88 31.27
N ASP A 215 0.81 21.73 31.20
CA ASP A 215 2.22 21.61 31.58
C ASP A 215 3.14 22.46 30.69
N LEU A 216 2.95 22.41 29.36
CA LEU A 216 3.76 23.20 28.42
C LEU A 216 3.53 24.71 28.58
N MET A 217 2.29 25.13 28.83
CA MET A 217 1.97 26.53 29.11
C MET A 217 2.60 27.02 30.41
N HIS A 218 2.59 26.19 31.46
CA HIS A 218 3.25 26.51 32.73
C HIS A 218 4.76 26.73 32.56
N ARG A 219 5.39 25.99 31.64
CA ARG A 219 6.81 26.14 31.27
C ARG A 219 7.09 27.26 30.26
N GLY A 220 6.05 27.92 29.74
CA GLY A 220 6.19 28.95 28.70
C GLY A 220 6.54 28.40 27.30
N GLU A 221 6.32 27.11 27.06
CA GLU A 221 6.68 26.40 25.82
C GLU A 221 5.49 26.23 24.85
N ALA A 222 4.29 26.65 25.26
CA ALA A 222 3.07 26.59 24.46
C ALA A 222 2.22 27.85 24.63
N SER A 223 1.45 28.18 23.59
CA SER A 223 0.43 29.22 23.62
C SER A 223 -0.95 28.61 23.84
N GLU A 224 -1.96 29.46 24.00
CA GLU A 224 -3.37 29.03 24.09
C GLU A 224 -3.85 28.25 22.86
N LEU A 225 -3.23 28.46 21.70
CA LEU A 225 -3.58 27.77 20.45
C LEU A 225 -3.08 26.32 20.40
N PHE A 226 -2.15 25.94 21.28
CA PHE A 226 -1.61 24.58 21.32
C PHE A 226 -2.71 23.58 21.68
N GLY A 227 -2.88 22.55 20.85
CA GLY A 227 -3.85 21.49 21.09
C GLY A 227 -5.31 21.92 20.97
N GLN A 228 -5.58 23.13 20.46
CA GLN A 228 -6.94 23.56 20.15
C GLN A 228 -7.43 22.84 18.88
N PRO A 229 -8.50 22.03 18.95
CA PRO A 229 -9.06 21.38 17.76
C PRO A 229 -9.56 22.41 16.75
N LYS A 230 -9.37 22.15 15.45
CA LYS A 230 -9.91 23.00 14.38
C LYS A 230 -11.38 22.72 14.09
N ASP A 231 -11.74 21.44 14.18
CA ASP A 231 -13.02 20.85 13.83
C ASP A 231 -13.05 19.40 14.39
N ASP A 232 -14.02 18.60 13.96
CA ASP A 232 -14.19 17.20 14.38
C ASP A 232 -13.16 16.24 13.73
N SER A 233 -12.14 16.75 13.01
CA SER A 233 -11.16 15.92 12.31
C SER A 233 -10.32 15.04 13.25
N PHE A 234 -10.08 15.48 14.49
CA PHE A 234 -9.37 14.66 15.47
C PHE A 234 -10.18 13.42 15.87
N GLU A 235 -11.48 13.58 16.11
CA GLU A 235 -12.36 12.47 16.47
C GLU A 235 -12.52 11.50 15.30
N GLY A 236 -12.73 12.01 14.08
CA GLY A 236 -12.78 11.19 12.88
C GLY A 236 -11.48 10.42 12.61
N LEU A 237 -10.33 11.04 12.89
CA LEU A 237 -9.02 10.38 12.80
C LEU A 237 -8.93 9.21 13.77
N LEU A 238 -9.27 9.40 15.04
CA LEU A 238 -9.24 8.32 16.03
C LEU A 238 -10.23 7.20 15.67
N GLY A 239 -11.41 7.56 15.16
CA GLY A 239 -12.38 6.61 14.63
C GLY A 239 -11.80 5.71 13.53
N ASN A 240 -11.00 6.27 12.62
CA ASN A 240 -10.32 5.49 11.58
C ASN A 240 -9.24 4.56 12.16
N ILE A 241 -8.53 4.97 13.21
CA ILE A 241 -7.49 4.14 13.85
C ILE A 241 -8.10 2.89 14.50
N VAL A 242 -9.27 3.03 15.13
CA VAL A 242 -9.93 1.95 15.87
C VAL A 242 -11.04 1.26 15.06
N GLN A 243 -11.16 1.60 13.78
CA GLN A 243 -12.20 1.06 12.91
C GLN A 243 -12.07 -0.46 12.81
N SER A 244 -13.21 -1.16 12.86
CA SER A 244 -13.29 -2.60 12.69
C SER A 244 -14.36 -3.00 11.68
N PHE A 245 -14.14 -4.13 11.01
CA PHE A 245 -15.08 -4.77 10.11
C PHE A 245 -15.07 -6.28 10.37
N GLY A 246 -16.26 -6.90 10.47
CA GLY A 246 -16.37 -8.34 10.74
C GLY A 246 -15.76 -8.78 12.09
N GLY A 247 -15.66 -7.88 13.06
CA GLY A 247 -15.04 -8.16 14.37
C GLY A 247 -13.51 -8.07 14.39
N GLN A 248 -12.87 -7.63 13.30
CA GLN A 248 -11.43 -7.43 13.21
C GLN A 248 -11.12 -5.96 12.96
N PHE A 249 -10.07 -5.43 13.61
CA PHE A 249 -9.59 -4.08 13.34
C PHE A 249 -9.01 -3.97 11.93
N LEU A 250 -9.21 -2.83 11.27
CA LEU A 250 -8.55 -2.52 10.00
C LEU A 250 -7.03 -2.40 10.17
N TYR A 251 -6.59 -1.94 11.34
CA TYR A 251 -5.21 -1.99 11.79
C TYR A 251 -5.09 -3.08 12.88
N PRO A 252 -4.75 -4.33 12.49
CA PRO A 252 -4.83 -5.48 13.38
C PRO A 252 -3.74 -5.53 14.46
N SER A 253 -2.67 -4.73 14.36
CA SER A 253 -1.59 -4.71 15.35
C SER A 253 -1.42 -3.38 16.09
N ILE A 254 -0.76 -3.44 17.25
CA ILE A 254 -0.35 -2.26 18.04
C ILE A 254 0.53 -1.35 17.19
N GLU A 255 1.47 -1.91 16.43
CA GLU A 255 2.41 -1.17 15.59
C GLU A 255 1.69 -0.41 14.49
N GLU A 256 0.72 -1.03 13.82
CA GLU A 256 -0.09 -0.37 12.78
C GLU A 256 -0.92 0.78 13.35
N GLN A 257 -1.60 0.56 14.48
CA GLN A 257 -2.39 1.61 15.13
C GLN A 257 -1.51 2.77 15.59
N ALA A 258 -0.38 2.48 16.22
CA ALA A 258 0.56 3.49 16.71
C ALA A 258 1.16 4.30 15.55
N ALA A 259 1.65 3.63 14.51
CA ALA A 259 2.28 4.29 13.36
C ALA A 259 1.28 5.14 12.56
N ASN A 260 0.06 4.63 12.32
CA ASN A 260 -0.99 5.41 11.65
C ASN A 260 -1.46 6.59 12.53
N LEU A 261 -1.58 6.41 13.86
CA LEU A 261 -1.92 7.48 14.79
C LEU A 261 -0.89 8.63 14.71
N LEU A 262 0.40 8.29 14.81
CA LEU A 262 1.48 9.27 14.66
C LEU A 262 1.42 9.97 13.31
N TYR A 263 1.33 9.19 12.23
CA TYR A 263 1.31 9.71 10.86
C TYR A 263 0.15 10.66 10.63
N MET A 264 -1.07 10.23 10.94
CA MET A 264 -2.29 10.99 10.67
C MET A 264 -2.36 12.26 11.51
N VAL A 265 -2.01 12.23 12.81
CA VAL A 265 -2.06 13.43 13.66
C VAL A 265 -1.08 14.48 13.16
N ILE A 266 0.11 14.06 12.72
CA ILE A 266 1.12 14.97 12.19
C ILE A 266 0.70 15.52 10.82
N LYS A 267 0.21 14.67 9.91
CA LYS A 267 -0.10 15.05 8.52
C LYS A 267 -1.42 15.78 8.33
N ASN A 268 -2.46 15.37 9.04
CA ASN A 268 -3.80 15.93 8.85
C ASN A 268 -3.99 17.23 9.64
N HIS A 269 -3.05 17.56 10.53
CA HIS A 269 -3.05 18.79 11.32
C HIS A 269 -4.40 19.11 12.01
N PRO A 270 -4.98 18.17 12.79
CA PRO A 270 -6.30 18.35 13.41
C PRO A 270 -6.35 19.48 14.45
N PHE A 271 -5.19 19.92 14.95
CA PHE A 271 -5.08 21.04 15.90
C PHE A 271 -4.54 22.31 15.23
N THR A 272 -4.91 23.46 15.78
CA THR A 272 -4.43 24.78 15.35
C THR A 272 -2.91 24.88 15.46
N ASP A 273 -2.35 24.46 16.60
CA ASP A 273 -0.91 24.35 16.82
C ASP A 273 -0.57 23.07 17.59
N GLY A 274 0.69 22.61 17.48
CA GLY A 274 1.21 21.53 18.29
C GLY A 274 1.15 20.14 17.68
N ASN A 275 0.60 19.96 16.47
CA ASN A 275 0.37 18.65 15.84
C ASN A 275 1.56 17.67 15.90
N LYS A 276 2.79 18.14 15.67
CA LYS A 276 4.01 17.32 15.79
C LYS A 276 4.25 16.80 17.21
N ARG A 277 4.11 17.69 18.20
CA ARG A 277 4.29 17.39 19.62
C ARG A 277 3.15 16.50 20.13
N ILE A 278 1.91 16.78 19.73
CA ILE A 278 0.73 16.00 20.10
C ILE A 278 0.79 14.60 19.48
N GLY A 279 1.14 14.49 18.20
CA GLY A 279 1.32 13.20 17.53
C GLY A 279 2.39 12.34 18.21
N ALA A 280 3.55 12.94 18.51
CA ALA A 280 4.63 12.26 19.24
C ALA A 280 4.20 11.83 20.66
N PHE A 281 3.47 12.69 21.37
CA PHE A 281 2.94 12.40 22.69
C PHE A 281 1.93 11.23 22.66
N LEU A 282 0.92 11.30 21.80
CA LEU A 282 -0.10 10.27 21.66
C LEU A 282 0.52 8.94 21.25
N PHE A 283 1.52 8.95 20.38
CA PHE A 283 2.28 7.77 19.98
C PHE A 283 2.93 7.05 21.18
N ILE A 284 3.72 7.77 21.99
CA ILE A 284 4.36 7.18 23.17
C ILE A 284 3.33 6.77 24.22
N TRP A 285 2.31 7.59 24.43
CA TRP A 285 1.25 7.28 25.38
C TRP A 285 0.48 6.01 24.99
N PHE A 286 0.11 5.86 23.72
CA PHE A 286 -0.55 4.67 23.20
C PHE A 286 0.31 3.41 23.34
N LEU A 287 1.60 3.49 23.02
CA LEU A 287 2.54 2.38 23.24
C LEU A 287 2.67 2.01 24.72
N ARG A 288 2.66 3.00 25.62
CA ARG A 288 2.68 2.75 27.07
C ARG A 288 1.43 2.04 27.56
N ARG A 289 0.26 2.48 27.11
CA ARG A 289 -1.03 1.86 27.47
C ARG A 289 -1.14 0.42 26.98
N ASN A 290 -0.58 0.14 25.80
CA ASN A 290 -0.47 -1.21 25.26
C ASN A 290 0.70 -2.04 25.82
N ARG A 291 1.51 -1.49 26.74
CA ARG A 291 2.74 -2.11 27.28
C ARG A 291 3.75 -2.52 26.18
N HIS A 292 3.78 -1.77 25.09
CA HIS A 292 4.64 -2.00 23.90
C HIS A 292 5.79 -1.01 23.75
N HIS A 293 6.00 -0.14 24.74
CA HIS A 293 7.01 0.93 24.70
C HIS A 293 8.44 0.46 25.04
N LEU A 294 8.59 -0.74 25.60
CA LEU A 294 9.88 -1.30 26.03
C LEU A 294 10.27 -2.48 25.15
N LYS A 295 11.57 -2.62 24.92
CA LYS A 295 12.21 -3.82 24.41
C LYS A 295 12.25 -4.91 25.49
N THR A 296 12.68 -6.11 25.11
CA THR A 296 12.85 -7.24 26.02
C THR A 296 13.90 -7.03 27.13
N ASP A 297 14.89 -6.19 26.89
CA ASP A 297 15.92 -5.80 27.87
C ASP A 297 15.48 -4.67 28.82
N GLY A 298 14.27 -4.13 28.63
CA GLY A 298 13.72 -3.04 29.43
C GLY A 298 14.11 -1.65 28.96
N GLU A 299 14.88 -1.51 27.88
CA GLU A 299 15.12 -0.21 27.25
C GLU A 299 13.88 0.28 26.48
N LEU A 300 13.79 1.60 26.27
CA LEU A 300 12.77 2.16 25.38
C LEU A 300 13.03 1.72 23.93
N LYS A 301 11.97 1.31 23.23
CA LYS A 301 12.06 1.05 21.78
C LYS A 301 12.45 2.30 21.01
N ILE A 302 11.89 3.45 21.40
CA ILE A 302 12.15 4.77 20.82
C ILE A 302 12.59 5.71 21.95
N ASN A 303 13.82 6.22 21.84
CA ASN A 303 14.32 7.28 22.73
C ASN A 303 13.93 8.67 22.23
N ASP A 304 14.21 9.71 23.02
CA ASP A 304 13.79 11.09 22.74
C ASP A 304 14.31 11.61 21.38
N ASN A 305 15.57 11.32 21.06
CA ASN A 305 16.19 11.74 19.79
C ASN A 305 15.52 11.03 18.59
N ALA A 306 15.25 9.73 18.72
CA ALA A 306 14.56 8.96 17.69
C ALA A 306 13.12 9.45 17.50
N LEU A 307 12.40 9.74 18.60
CA LEU A 307 11.04 10.26 18.53
C LEU A 307 10.97 11.60 17.80
N ALA A 308 11.89 12.52 18.14
CA ALA A 308 11.99 13.81 17.46
C ALA A 308 12.30 13.64 15.97
N ALA A 309 13.26 12.77 15.62
CA ALA A 309 13.62 12.49 14.24
C ALA A 309 12.45 11.89 13.44
N ILE A 310 11.73 10.92 14.00
CA ILE A 310 10.56 10.29 13.35
C ILE A 310 9.44 11.31 13.15
N ALA A 311 9.11 12.10 14.17
CA ALA A 311 8.06 13.11 14.07
C ALA A 311 8.36 14.16 12.99
N LEU A 312 9.63 14.58 12.87
CA LEU A 312 10.09 15.48 11.82
C LEU A 312 10.09 14.81 10.44
N LEU A 313 10.56 13.56 10.35
CA LEU A 313 10.55 12.78 9.11
C LEU A 313 9.13 12.62 8.56
N VAL A 314 8.19 12.21 9.42
CA VAL A 314 6.77 12.10 9.07
C VAL A 314 6.24 13.47 8.62
N ALA A 315 6.53 14.54 9.35
CA ALA A 315 6.07 15.88 8.98
C ALA A 315 6.56 16.28 7.57
N GLN A 316 7.84 16.04 7.26
CA GLN A 316 8.47 16.45 6.00
C GLN A 316 8.27 15.47 4.83
N SER A 317 7.82 14.25 5.08
CA SER A 317 7.63 13.22 4.04
C SER A 317 6.64 13.63 2.94
N ASP A 318 6.75 13.07 1.74
CA ASP A 318 5.70 13.23 0.72
C ASP A 318 4.45 12.43 1.13
N PRO A 319 3.22 12.99 1.06
CA PRO A 319 1.98 12.22 1.30
C PRO A 319 1.86 10.92 0.49
N ARG A 320 2.46 10.86 -0.71
CA ARG A 320 2.51 9.64 -1.55
C ARG A 320 3.31 8.52 -0.91
N GLN A 321 4.24 8.84 -0.01
CA GLN A 321 5.07 7.88 0.73
C GLN A 321 4.45 7.45 2.05
N LYS A 322 3.14 7.68 2.27
CA LYS A 322 2.44 7.30 3.50
C LYS A 322 2.76 5.88 3.94
N GLU A 323 2.57 4.89 3.05
CA GLU A 323 2.77 3.48 3.40
C GLU A 323 4.22 3.19 3.81
N LEU A 324 5.19 3.75 3.09
CA LEU A 324 6.61 3.58 3.41
C LEU A 324 6.94 4.18 4.79
N MET A 325 6.42 5.37 5.10
CA MET A 325 6.64 6.01 6.39
C MET A 325 5.99 5.24 7.53
N VAL A 326 4.75 4.79 7.35
CA VAL A 326 4.03 3.99 8.34
C VAL A 326 4.77 2.68 8.60
N HIS A 327 5.16 1.94 7.56
CA HIS A 327 5.93 0.71 7.71
C HIS A 327 7.30 0.95 8.36
N LEU A 328 7.97 2.06 8.07
CA LEU A 328 9.24 2.40 8.73
C LEU A 328 9.02 2.56 10.24
N VAL A 329 8.01 3.33 10.63
CA VAL A 329 7.69 3.52 12.05
C VAL A 329 7.34 2.18 12.70
N MET A 330 6.52 1.35 12.06
CA MET A 330 6.17 0.00 12.56
C MET A 330 7.41 -0.86 12.81
N ASN A 331 8.35 -0.88 11.85
CA ASN A 331 9.59 -1.66 11.98
C ASN A 331 10.51 -1.11 13.09
N LEU A 332 10.46 0.20 13.38
CA LEU A 332 11.22 0.81 14.48
C LEU A 332 10.66 0.46 15.87
N ILE A 333 9.40 0.04 15.97
CA ILE A 333 8.73 -0.34 17.23
C ILE A 333 8.36 -1.82 17.33
N MET A 334 8.75 -2.63 16.34
CA MET A 334 8.47 -4.07 16.32
C MET A 334 9.12 -4.79 17.52
N GLU A 335 10.39 -4.50 17.82
CA GLU A 335 11.17 -5.22 18.85
C GLU A 335 11.31 -4.48 20.17
#